data_AF-A0A356TQ70-F1
#
_entry.id   AF-A0A356TQ70-F1
#
_cell.length_a   1.000
_cell.length_b   1.000
_cell.length_c   1.000
_cell.angle_alpha   90.00
_cell.angle_beta   90.00
_cell.angle_gamma   90.00
#
_symmetry.space_group_name_H-M   'P 1'
#
loop_
_entity.id
_entity.type
_entity.pdbx_description
1 polymer ?
#
loop_
_entity_poly.entity_id
_entity_poly.type
_entity_poly.pdbx_seq_one_letter_code
_entity_poly.pdbx_strand_id
1 'polypeptide(L)' 'MGSLFDDVCERSAIPRVVQRPAMRRALARAGLSPEDLTSTNLARALESIHETLRVYHDDAEAETRLQHLRELCAAEEA' A
#
# COMPACT_ATOMS: atom_id res chain seq x y z
N MET A 1 -0.90 2.08 18.38
CA MET A 1 -1.57 1.12 17.48
C MET A 1 -1.87 1.91 16.22
N GLY A 2 -1.10 1.70 15.15
CA GLY A 2 -1.31 2.37 13.86
C GLY A 2 -2.46 1.73 13.11
N SER A 3 -3.06 2.46 12.17
CA SER A 3 -4.05 1.86 11.25
C SER A 3 -3.35 1.00 10.19
N LEU A 4 -4.06 0.05 9.57
CA LEU A 4 -3.53 -0.71 8.42
C LEU A 4 -3.04 0.23 7.31
N PHE A 5 -3.70 1.38 7.15
CA PHE A 5 -3.26 2.40 6.21
C PHE A 5 -1.90 3.03 6.59
N ASP A 6 -1.63 3.22 7.88
CA ASP A 6 -0.32 3.68 8.34
C ASP A 6 0.76 2.62 8.08
N ASP A 7 0.46 1.34 8.29
CA ASP A 7 1.38 0.24 7.97
C ASP A 7 1.68 0.16 6.47
N VAL A 8 0.66 0.32 5.61
CA VAL A 8 0.84 0.40 4.16
C VAL A 8 1.73 1.57 3.78
N CYS A 9 1.49 2.74 4.39
CA CYS A 9 2.33 3.90 4.18
C CYS A 9 3.77 3.59 4.58
N GLU A 10 4.03 3.16 5.80
CA GLU A 10 5.38 2.87 6.31
C GLU A 10 6.13 1.85 5.43
N ARG A 11 5.47 0.76 5.02
CA ARG A 11 6.08 -0.27 4.16
C ARG A 11 6.32 0.18 2.72
N SER A 12 5.63 1.21 2.23
CA SER A 12 5.81 1.74 0.87
C SER A 12 7.17 2.44 0.65
N ALA A 13 7.86 2.85 1.73
CA ALA A 13 9.10 3.63 1.68
C ALA A 13 9.05 4.91 0.81
N ILE A 14 7.86 5.42 0.50
CA ILE A 14 7.69 6.69 -0.23
C ILE A 14 8.03 7.87 0.70
N PRO A 15 8.61 8.99 0.21
CA PRO A 15 8.90 10.16 1.04
C PRO A 15 7.66 10.65 1.81
N ARG A 16 7.80 10.84 3.13
CA ARG A 16 6.68 11.12 4.07
C ARG A 16 5.76 12.26 3.62
N VAL A 17 6.31 13.30 2.97
CA VAL A 17 5.55 14.46 2.49
C VAL A 17 4.52 14.12 1.40
N VAL A 18 4.78 13.07 0.59
CA VAL A 18 3.90 12.64 -0.51
C VAL A 18 3.28 11.27 -0.31
N GLN A 19 3.79 10.48 0.64
CA GLN A 19 3.39 9.10 0.94
C GLN A 19 1.88 8.95 1.12
N ARG A 20 1.28 9.66 2.09
CA ARG A 20 -0.15 9.57 2.38
C ARG A 20 -1.01 9.97 1.17
N PRO A 21 -0.81 11.14 0.53
CA PRO A 21 -1.54 11.49 -0.70
C PRO A 21 -1.39 10.46 -1.83
N ALA A 22 -0.19 9.92 -2.03
CA ALA A 22 0.07 8.92 -3.07
C ALA A 22 -0.69 7.62 -2.80
N MET A 23 -0.63 7.09 -1.58
CA MET A 23 -1.35 5.88 -1.19
C MET A 23 -2.87 6.08 -1.22
N ARG A 24 -3.39 7.24 -0.79
CA ARG A 24 -4.84 7.55 -0.93
C ARG A 24 -5.30 7.49 -2.38
N ARG A 25 -4.51 8.01 -3.32
CA ARG A 25 -4.82 7.92 -4.76
C ARG A 25 -4.74 6.48 -5.27
N ALA A 26 -3.76 5.71 -4.82
CA ALA A 26 -3.64 4.29 -5.18
C ALA A 26 -4.87 3.49 -4.72
N LEU A 27 -5.28 3.66 -3.47
CA LEU A 27 -6.48 3.03 -2.91
C LEU A 27 -7.75 3.48 -3.63
N ALA A 28 -7.88 4.78 -3.91
CA ALA A 28 -9.03 5.31 -4.64
C ALA A 28 -9.16 4.75 -6.06
N ARG A 29 -8.03 4.49 -6.76
CA ARG A 29 -8.04 3.82 -8.07
C ARG A 29 -8.57 2.39 -8.01
N ALA A 30 -8.41 1.73 -6.86
CA ALA A 30 -9.00 0.43 -6.57
C ALA A 30 -10.43 0.52 -5.97
N GLY A 31 -10.99 1.73 -5.85
CA GLY A 31 -12.31 1.95 -5.26
C GLY A 31 -12.36 1.80 -3.74
N LEU A 32 -11.23 1.98 -3.04
CA LEU A 32 -11.11 1.78 -1.60
C LEU A 32 -10.86 3.10 -0.85
N SER A 33 -11.40 3.17 0.36
CA SER A 33 -11.11 4.22 1.33
C SER A 33 -10.06 3.74 2.33
N PRO A 34 -9.10 4.59 2.75
CA PRO A 34 -8.16 4.27 3.83
C PRO A 34 -8.83 3.88 5.15
N GLU A 35 -10.02 4.42 5.41
CA GLU A 35 -10.73 4.25 6.69
C GLU A 35 -11.47 2.90 6.76
N ASP A 36 -11.79 2.32 5.60
CA ASP A 36 -12.44 1.02 5.45
C ASP A 36 -11.45 -0.08 5.02
N LEU A 37 -10.15 0.19 5.11
CA LEU A 37 -9.11 -0.71 4.62
C LEU A 37 -9.03 -1.96 5.52
N THR A 38 -9.12 -3.13 4.91
CA THR A 38 -8.95 -4.44 5.55
C THR A 38 -7.85 -5.21 4.82
N SER A 39 -7.27 -6.23 5.45
CA SER A 39 -6.29 -7.10 4.79
C SER A 39 -6.82 -7.69 3.48
N THR A 40 -8.08 -8.13 3.47
CA THR A 40 -8.75 -8.72 2.30
C THR A 40 -8.93 -7.72 1.17
N ASN A 41 -9.38 -6.50 1.47
CA ASN A 41 -9.61 -5.51 0.41
C ASN A 41 -8.31 -4.83 -0.04
N LEU A 42 -7.28 -4.77 0.80
CA LEU A 42 -5.94 -4.31 0.44
C LEU A 42 -5.35 -5.14 -0.72
N ALA A 43 -5.60 -6.45 -0.74
CA ALA A 43 -5.17 -7.32 -1.83
C ALA A 43 -5.67 -6.85 -3.21
N ARG A 44 -6.88 -6.27 -3.26
CA ARG A 44 -7.48 -5.70 -4.49
C ARG A 44 -6.79 -4.41 -4.93
N ALA A 45 -6.11 -3.73 -4.02
CA ALA A 45 -5.42 -2.47 -4.28
C ALA A 45 -3.96 -2.65 -4.71
N LEU A 46 -3.40 -3.85 -4.57
CA LEU A 46 -1.96 -4.12 -4.76
C LEU A 46 -1.47 -3.71 -6.15
N GLU A 47 -2.25 -3.92 -7.20
CA GLU A 47 -1.89 -3.48 -8.56
C GLU A 47 -1.77 -1.95 -8.64
N SER A 48 -2.77 -1.22 -8.15
CA SER A 48 -2.73 0.24 -8.11
C SER A 48 -1.61 0.77 -7.21
N ILE A 49 -1.33 0.10 -6.09
CA ILE A 49 -0.21 0.46 -5.22
C ILE A 49 1.12 0.22 -5.94
N HIS A 50 1.28 -0.90 -6.65
CA HIS A 50 2.48 -1.20 -7.42
C HIS A 50 2.78 -0.11 -8.46
N GLU A 51 1.77 0.30 -9.24
CA GLU A 51 1.94 1.40 -10.19
C GLU A 51 2.40 2.69 -9.51
N THR A 52 1.91 2.95 -8.29
CA THR A 52 2.36 4.12 -7.52
C THR A 52 3.80 3.96 -7.05
N LEU A 53 4.19 2.77 -6.58
CA LEU A 53 5.55 2.48 -6.13
C LEU A 53 6.57 2.70 -7.25
N ARG A 54 6.26 2.29 -8.48
CA ARG A 54 7.12 2.47 -9.67
C ARG A 54 7.33 3.94 -10.08
N VAL A 55 6.56 4.88 -9.55
CA VAL A 55 6.80 6.33 -9.74
C VAL A 55 7.93 6.83 -8.84
N TYR A 56 8.13 6.20 -7.68
CA TYR A 56 9.07 6.66 -6.65
C TYR A 56 10.31 5.78 -6.52
N HIS A 57 10.22 4.52 -6.97
CA HIS A 57 11.25 3.50 -6.85
C HIS A 57 11.55 2.91 -8.21
N ASP A 58 12.74 2.31 -8.36
CA ASP A 58 13.02 1.45 -9.51
C ASP A 58 12.19 0.15 -9.45
N ASP A 59 12.19 -0.62 -10.53
CA ASP A 59 11.36 -1.82 -10.65
C ASP A 59 11.69 -2.90 -9.59
N ALA A 60 12.95 -3.05 -9.19
CA ALA A 60 13.36 -4.07 -8.22
C ALA A 60 12.91 -3.69 -6.81
N GLU A 61 13.08 -2.42 -6.46
CA GLU A 61 12.65 -1.87 -5.19
C GLU A 61 11.11 -1.82 -5.11
N ALA A 62 10.42 -1.44 -6.19
CA ALA A 62 8.95 -1.44 -6.24
C ALA A 62 8.36 -2.84 -6.00
N GLU A 63 8.92 -3.89 -6.60
CA GLU A 63 8.48 -5.27 -6.36
C GLU A 63 8.79 -5.71 -4.92
N THR A 64 9.95 -5.33 -4.38
CA THR A 64 10.30 -5.61 -2.97
C THR A 64 9.29 -4.98 -2.01
N ARG A 65 8.92 -3.70 -2.23
CA ARG A 65 7.92 -3.01 -1.41
C ARG A 65 6.54 -3.62 -1.59
N LEU A 66 6.16 -4.02 -2.80
CA LEU A 66 4.91 -4.71 -3.06
C LEU A 66 4.84 -6.04 -2.30
N GLN A 67 5.94 -6.79 -2.23
CA GLN A 67 6.01 -8.04 -1.48
C GLN A 67 5.79 -7.82 0.02
N HIS A 68 6.40 -6.80 0.61
CA HIS A 68 6.13 -6.43 2.01
C HIS A 68 4.67 -6.01 2.26
N LEU A 69 3.99 -5.45 1.26
CA LEU A 69 2.56 -5.12 1.36
C LEU A 69 1.66 -6.35 1.21
N ARG A 70 2.07 -7.37 0.43
CA ARG A 70 1.37 -8.66 0.36
C ARG A 70 1.33 -9.36 1.72
N GLU A 71 2.39 -9.24 2.52
CA GLU A 71 2.42 -9.79 3.88
C GLU A 71 1.35 -9.16 4.79
N LEU A 72 1.02 -7.88 4.61
CA LEU A 72 -0.07 -7.22 5.34
C LEU A 72 -1.44 -7.80 4.96
N CYS A 73 -1.59 -8.32 3.74
CA CYS A 73 -2.82 -8.96 3.31
C CYS A 73 -3.02 -10.34 3.98
N ALA A 74 -1.94 -11.00 4.39
CA ALA A 74 -1.97 -12.33 5.01
C ALA A 74 -1.99 -12.31 6.55
N ALA A 75 -1.76 -11.15 7.17
CA ALA A 75 -1.53 -11.05 8.61
C ALA A 75 -2.79 -11.12 9.50
N GLU A 76 -4.01 -10.97 8.94
CA GLU A 76 -5.25 -11.04 9.73
C GLU A 76 -5.87 -12.46 9.80
N GLU A 77 -5.28 -13.46 9.15
CA GLU A 77 -5.76 -14.86 9.20
C GLU A 77 -5.09 -15.71 10.30
N ALA A 78 -4.21 -15.13 11.12
CA ALA A 78 -3.40 -15.82 12.14
C ALA A 78 -3.88 -15.58 13.58
#